data_AF-A0A816XXZ7-F1
#
_entry.id   AF-A0A816XXZ7-F1
#
_cell.length_a   1.000
_cell.length_b   1.000
_cell.length_c   1.000
_cell.angle_alpha   90.00
_cell.angle_beta   90.00
_cell.angle_gamma   90.00
#
_symmetry.space_group_name_H-M   'P 1'
#
loop_
_entity.id
_entity.type
_entity.pdbx_description
1 polymer ?
#
loop_
_entity_poly.entity_id
_entity_poly.type
_entity_poly.pdbx_seq_one_letter_code
_entity_poly.pdbx_strand_id
1 'polypeptide(L)'
;MKAKRFLQPIINNLNELQVNGLFINGNHLKFTFSTMVADNLAAHLIGGFQMSFNNGYFCRRCYIKSADRNLPISMTKADTRTCIDYDKFVEKVIRNPYESPLMGINEKSALEGLIGFHPIMSLPGDLMHDYIEGICPLVMMALLKQASSMRLVTYAGIQKRMEKFQYGYFDCRNRPPPILVKHMQNDRINATAAQKLCLFRLFPIIFNDFIHAVPSMIVYKQLRDMLDLVLSIPFRKQWIPVLRDLCIAFHESMLLYFQAKMVPKVHFVCEYDKIINDYGPSIRQWCFRYEGCHSYFKRIALRSNNFKNVPKMLATRYCLKQAFKLSQLYRMKNLHYAVGITNTQRTAFTTQIKNILLDHFGRINPEKDLIQCNKLFHENIEYYRSSVYVLDLRDPDEQPIFAQMIYILKNNEKWWFLIDTLETIGYDESLCSWEVKSMDRFSLMDPHHMKYYYKGLDIYELKNSSFVSFTARFTLY
;
A
#
# COMPACT_ATOMS: atom_id res chain seq x y z
N MET A 1 -7.53 -26.60 17.81
CA MET A 1 -6.73 -27.12 18.97
C MET A 1 -5.28 -26.60 19.09
N LYS A 2 -4.41 -26.68 18.06
CA LYS A 2 -2.99 -26.23 18.17
C LYS A 2 -2.82 -24.71 18.32
N ALA A 3 -3.60 -23.90 17.58
CA ALA A 3 -3.54 -22.43 17.68
C ALA A 3 -3.97 -21.91 19.06
N LYS A 4 -5.08 -22.43 19.61
CA LYS A 4 -5.58 -22.09 20.96
C LYS A 4 -4.50 -22.25 22.04
N ARG A 5 -3.86 -23.44 22.08
CA ARG A 5 -2.80 -23.72 23.06
C ARG A 5 -1.60 -22.78 22.90
N PHE A 6 -1.24 -22.42 21.67
CA PHE A 6 -0.13 -21.50 21.40
C PHE A 6 -0.44 -20.06 21.80
N LEU A 7 -1.69 -19.62 21.61
CA LEU A 7 -2.12 -18.25 21.86
C LEU A 7 -2.52 -17.99 23.33
N GLN A 8 -2.83 -19.03 24.11
CA GLN A 8 -3.28 -18.86 25.49
C GLN A 8 -2.36 -18.00 26.38
N PRO A 9 -1.02 -18.16 26.36
CA PRO A 9 -0.15 -17.29 27.14
C PRO A 9 -0.23 -15.81 26.71
N ILE A 10 -0.44 -15.55 25.42
CA ILE A 10 -0.60 -14.20 24.89
C ILE A 10 -1.94 -13.61 25.36
N ILE A 11 -3.03 -14.39 25.31
CA ILE A 11 -4.35 -13.96 25.80
C ILE A 11 -4.26 -13.55 27.28
N ASN A 12 -3.65 -14.41 28.12
CA ASN A 12 -3.51 -14.14 29.55
C ASN A 12 -2.73 -12.84 29.80
N ASN A 13 -1.58 -12.66 29.12
CA ASN A 13 -0.76 -11.46 29.27
C ASN A 13 -1.48 -10.18 28.78
N LEU A 14 -2.22 -10.27 27.67
CA LEU A 14 -2.98 -9.13 27.17
C LEU A 14 -4.13 -8.78 28.12
N ASN A 15 -4.85 -9.77 28.66
CA ASN A 15 -5.89 -9.52 29.66
C ASN A 15 -5.31 -8.88 30.93
N GLU A 16 -4.16 -9.34 31.40
CA GLU A 16 -3.45 -8.75 32.53
C GLU A 16 -3.14 -7.26 32.29
N LEU A 17 -2.61 -6.92 31.11
CA LEU A 17 -2.35 -5.53 30.72
C LEU A 17 -3.62 -4.68 30.61
N GLN A 18 -4.74 -5.28 30.20
CA GLN A 18 -6.02 -4.56 30.09
C GLN A 18 -6.65 -4.31 31.47
N VAL A 19 -6.61 -5.30 32.37
CA VAL A 19 -7.21 -5.22 33.71
C VAL A 19 -6.34 -4.41 34.67
N ASN A 20 -5.06 -4.79 34.78
CA ASN A 20 -4.14 -4.27 35.79
C ASN A 20 -3.23 -3.16 35.26
N GLY A 21 -3.05 -3.02 33.94
CA GLY A 21 -2.22 -1.97 33.34
C GLY A 21 -0.73 -2.07 33.70
N LEU A 22 0.01 -0.99 33.48
CA LEU A 22 1.42 -0.85 33.88
C LEU A 22 1.64 0.47 34.61
N PHE A 23 2.47 0.46 35.66
CA PHE A 23 2.94 1.68 36.32
C PHE A 23 4.28 2.09 35.71
N ILE A 24 4.30 3.24 35.03
CA ILE A 24 5.49 3.79 34.37
C ILE A 24 5.65 5.26 34.78
N ASN A 25 6.77 5.59 35.44
CA ASN A 25 7.11 6.96 35.86
C ASN A 25 5.97 7.67 36.63
N GLY A 26 5.32 6.96 37.57
CA GLY A 26 4.20 7.48 38.35
C GLY A 26 2.85 7.50 37.62
N ASN A 27 2.79 7.15 36.33
CA ASN A 27 1.54 7.06 35.58
C ASN A 27 1.05 5.61 35.50
N HIS A 28 -0.26 5.42 35.68
CA HIS A 28 -0.91 4.13 35.46
C HIS A 28 -1.47 4.06 34.03
N LEU A 29 -0.85 3.23 33.20
CA LEU A 29 -1.23 3.06 31.80
C LEU A 29 -2.07 1.81 31.63
N LYS A 30 -3.31 1.97 31.16
CA LYS A 30 -4.18 0.85 30.76
C LYS A 30 -4.11 0.62 29.27
N PHE A 31 -4.21 -0.64 28.89
CA PHE A 31 -4.20 -1.07 27.50
C PHE A 31 -5.60 -1.52 27.09
N THR A 32 -5.88 -1.48 25.79
CA THR A 32 -7.08 -2.10 25.23
C THR A 32 -6.72 -2.79 23.93
N PHE A 33 -7.30 -3.96 23.71
CA PHE A 33 -7.20 -4.63 22.42
C PHE A 33 -8.05 -3.87 21.39
N SER A 34 -7.46 -3.58 20.22
CA SER A 34 -8.16 -2.91 19.12
C SER A 34 -8.58 -3.93 18.05
N THR A 35 -7.63 -4.44 17.26
CA THR A 35 -7.87 -5.40 16.19
C THR A 35 -6.67 -6.31 15.99
N MET A 36 -6.88 -7.48 15.37
CA MET A 36 -5.81 -8.36 14.93
C MET A 36 -5.63 -8.26 13.41
N VAL A 37 -4.42 -7.89 12.99
CA VAL A 37 -4.02 -7.85 11.58
C VAL A 37 -3.65 -9.27 11.14
N ALA A 38 -4.27 -9.74 10.06
CA ALA A 38 -4.04 -11.08 9.51
C ALA A 38 -4.45 -11.12 8.03
N ASP A 39 -3.79 -11.96 7.24
CA ASP A 39 -4.30 -12.32 5.91
C ASP A 39 -5.65 -13.07 6.03
N ASN A 40 -6.35 -13.28 4.92
CA ASN A 40 -7.65 -13.95 4.97
C ASN A 40 -7.57 -15.35 5.60
N LEU A 41 -6.53 -16.14 5.29
CA LEU A 41 -6.45 -17.52 5.76
C LEU A 41 -6.21 -17.59 7.27
N ALA A 42 -5.30 -16.75 7.78
CA ALA A 42 -5.02 -16.59 9.19
C ALA A 42 -6.21 -15.97 9.94
N ALA A 43 -6.88 -14.97 9.37
CA ALA A 43 -8.09 -14.40 9.98
C ALA A 43 -9.21 -15.44 10.11
N HIS A 44 -9.41 -16.29 9.10
CA HIS A 44 -10.39 -17.38 9.17
C HIS A 44 -10.00 -18.42 10.23
N LEU A 45 -8.72 -18.82 10.27
CA LEU A 45 -8.21 -19.71 11.31
C LEU A 45 -8.42 -19.16 12.73
N ILE A 46 -8.07 -17.89 12.95
CA ILE A 46 -8.20 -17.24 14.26
C ILE A 46 -9.67 -17.08 14.65
N GLY A 47 -10.51 -16.64 13.72
CA GLY A 47 -11.93 -16.45 13.94
C GLY A 47 -12.75 -17.74 13.98
N GLY A 48 -12.13 -18.92 13.79
CA GLY A 48 -12.85 -20.20 13.79
C GLY A 48 -13.72 -20.43 12.54
N PHE A 49 -13.53 -19.64 11.48
CA PHE A 49 -14.23 -19.77 10.22
C PHE A 49 -13.68 -20.91 9.36
N GLN A 50 -14.38 -21.24 8.28
CA GLN A 50 -13.86 -22.13 7.25
C GLN A 50 -12.67 -21.51 6.51
N MET A 51 -11.63 -22.30 6.31
CA MET A 51 -10.43 -21.90 5.55
C MET A 51 -10.53 -22.25 4.05
N SER A 52 -11.66 -22.82 3.63
CA SER A 52 -12.02 -23.03 2.23
C SER A 52 -12.99 -21.94 1.79
N PHE A 53 -12.68 -21.26 0.69
CA PHE A 53 -13.49 -20.15 0.18
C PHE A 53 -14.44 -20.55 -0.95
N ASN A 54 -14.61 -21.85 -1.19
CA ASN A 54 -15.35 -22.39 -2.33
C ASN A 54 -16.73 -22.94 -1.96
N ASN A 55 -17.09 -23.01 -0.68
CA ASN A 55 -18.35 -23.60 -0.20
C ASN A 55 -19.04 -22.66 0.80
N GLY A 56 -20.36 -22.82 0.95
CA GLY A 56 -21.16 -22.11 1.95
C GLY A 56 -20.91 -20.60 2.00
N TYR A 57 -20.97 -20.04 3.21
CA TYR A 57 -20.61 -18.65 3.47
C TYR A 57 -19.10 -18.48 3.59
N PHE A 58 -18.45 -17.95 2.55
CA PHE A 58 -16.99 -17.78 2.52
C PHE A 58 -16.49 -16.45 3.10
N CYS A 59 -17.38 -15.51 3.37
CA CYS A 59 -17.03 -14.19 3.91
C CYS A 59 -17.19 -14.18 5.44
N ARG A 60 -16.19 -13.59 6.13
CA ARG A 60 -16.23 -13.37 7.58
C ARG A 60 -17.10 -12.18 8.00
N ARG A 61 -17.53 -11.34 7.06
CA ARG A 61 -18.31 -10.11 7.32
C ARG A 61 -19.78 -10.20 6.90
N CYS A 62 -20.13 -11.04 5.95
CA CYS A 62 -21.52 -11.17 5.45
C CYS A 62 -21.88 -12.62 5.11
N TYR A 63 -23.16 -12.84 4.82
CA TYR A 63 -23.73 -14.14 4.46
C TYR A 63 -23.78 -14.38 2.93
N ILE A 64 -22.78 -13.92 2.18
CA ILE A 64 -22.68 -14.27 0.75
C ILE A 64 -22.30 -15.74 0.58
N LYS A 65 -23.05 -16.47 -0.24
CA LYS A 65 -22.75 -17.86 -0.56
C LYS A 65 -21.75 -17.94 -1.71
N SER A 66 -20.90 -18.96 -1.69
CA SER A 66 -19.94 -19.23 -2.77
C SER A 66 -20.63 -19.43 -4.13
N ALA A 67 -21.85 -19.98 -4.15
CA ALA A 67 -22.65 -20.15 -5.36
C ALA A 67 -23.11 -18.81 -5.97
N ASP A 68 -23.27 -17.79 -5.13
CA ASP A 68 -23.82 -16.49 -5.53
C ASP A 68 -22.74 -15.48 -5.91
N ARG A 69 -21.45 -15.88 -5.86
CA ARG A 69 -20.31 -14.98 -6.13
C ARG A 69 -20.26 -14.41 -7.55
N ASN A 70 -21.00 -15.03 -8.48
CA ASN A 70 -21.11 -14.61 -9.87
C ASN A 70 -22.39 -13.81 -10.14
N LEU A 71 -23.15 -13.44 -9.10
CA LEU A 71 -24.34 -12.62 -9.21
C LEU A 71 -24.01 -11.15 -8.93
N PRO A 72 -24.69 -10.19 -9.55
CA PRO A 72 -24.54 -8.77 -9.23
C PRO A 72 -24.73 -8.49 -7.73
N ILE A 73 -23.97 -7.54 -7.18
CA ILE A 73 -24.08 -7.14 -5.76
C ILE A 73 -25.52 -6.75 -5.39
N SER A 74 -26.21 -6.05 -6.30
CA SER A 74 -27.62 -5.66 -6.17
C SER A 74 -28.59 -6.85 -6.00
N MET A 75 -28.25 -8.03 -6.53
CA MET A 75 -29.04 -9.25 -6.44
C MET A 75 -28.67 -10.12 -5.23
N THR A 76 -27.42 -10.07 -4.78
CA THR A 76 -26.97 -10.89 -3.65
C THR A 76 -27.48 -10.39 -2.30
N LYS A 77 -27.60 -9.06 -2.11
CA LYS A 77 -28.06 -8.40 -0.86
C LYS A 77 -27.66 -9.16 0.42
N ALA A 78 -26.38 -9.53 0.52
CA ALA A 78 -25.93 -10.36 1.62
C ALA A 78 -25.93 -9.56 2.92
N ASP A 79 -26.73 -10.02 3.89
CA ASP A 79 -26.76 -9.43 5.23
C ASP A 79 -25.39 -9.51 5.91
N THR A 80 -25.08 -8.49 6.70
CA THR A 80 -23.87 -8.44 7.52
C THR A 80 -23.98 -9.44 8.67
N ARG A 81 -22.90 -10.17 8.95
CA ARG A 81 -22.81 -11.06 10.11
C ARG A 81 -22.86 -10.25 11.39
N THR A 82 -23.64 -10.70 12.37
CA THR A 82 -23.65 -10.11 13.72
C THR A 82 -22.89 -10.99 14.70
N CYS A 83 -22.49 -10.44 15.84
CA CYS A 83 -21.86 -11.23 16.91
C CYS A 83 -22.81 -12.34 17.41
N ILE A 84 -24.08 -12.00 17.58
CA ILE A 84 -25.13 -12.92 18.03
C ILE A 84 -25.28 -14.08 17.06
N ASP A 85 -25.33 -13.81 15.76
CA ASP A 85 -25.51 -14.86 14.77
C ASP A 85 -24.27 -15.73 14.62
N TYR A 86 -23.08 -15.14 14.74
CA TYR A 86 -21.83 -15.88 14.80
C TYR A 86 -21.83 -16.88 15.98
N ASP A 87 -22.19 -16.42 17.19
CA ASP A 87 -22.23 -17.28 18.39
C ASP A 87 -23.26 -18.41 18.25
N LYS A 88 -24.45 -18.10 17.72
CA LYS A 88 -25.47 -19.12 17.40
C LYS A 88 -24.96 -20.15 16.39
N PHE A 89 -24.24 -19.72 15.35
CA PHE A 89 -23.71 -20.63 14.33
C PHE A 89 -22.62 -21.53 14.92
N VAL A 90 -21.75 -20.98 15.76
CA VAL A 90 -20.75 -21.74 16.51
C VAL A 90 -21.42 -22.81 17.37
N GLU A 91 -22.45 -22.46 18.15
CA GLU A 91 -23.18 -23.43 18.97
C GLU A 91 -23.84 -24.53 18.12
N LYS A 92 -24.45 -24.18 16.99
CA LYS A 92 -25.04 -25.15 16.06
C LYS A 92 -23.98 -26.10 15.50
N VAL A 93 -22.82 -25.59 15.07
CA VAL A 93 -21.73 -26.42 14.53
C VAL A 93 -21.11 -27.32 15.60
N ILE A 94 -21.02 -26.87 16.86
CA ILE A 94 -20.56 -27.72 17.98
C ILE A 94 -21.54 -28.86 18.23
N ARG A 95 -22.85 -28.60 18.16
CA ARG A 95 -23.89 -29.62 18.32
C ARG A 95 -23.99 -30.56 17.12
N ASN A 96 -23.80 -30.03 15.92
CA ASN A 96 -23.86 -30.76 14.66
C ASN A 96 -22.74 -30.31 13.69
N PRO A 97 -21.58 -30.99 13.69
CA PRO A 97 -20.45 -30.63 12.82
C PRO A 97 -20.75 -30.64 11.32
N TYR A 98 -21.80 -31.35 10.87
CA TYR A 98 -22.22 -31.37 9.47
C TYR A 98 -22.72 -30.02 8.95
N GLU A 99 -23.08 -29.07 9.83
CA GLU A 99 -23.50 -27.71 9.46
C GLU A 99 -22.33 -26.80 9.05
N SER A 100 -21.08 -27.14 9.41
CA SER A 100 -19.90 -26.30 9.19
C SER A 100 -19.73 -25.83 7.72
N PRO A 101 -19.80 -26.73 6.71
CA PRO A 101 -19.69 -26.36 5.30
C PRO A 101 -20.73 -25.36 4.81
N LEU A 102 -21.92 -25.36 5.41
CA LEU A 102 -22.99 -24.43 5.04
C LEU A 102 -22.81 -23.07 5.75
N MET A 103 -22.50 -23.12 7.05
CA MET A 103 -22.43 -21.94 7.92
C MET A 103 -21.11 -21.14 7.77
N GLY A 104 -20.08 -21.75 7.16
CA GLY A 104 -18.77 -21.13 6.98
C GLY A 104 -17.98 -21.02 8.29
N ILE A 105 -18.31 -21.82 9.30
CA ILE A 105 -17.70 -21.83 10.64
C ILE A 105 -17.34 -23.25 11.03
N ASN A 106 -16.13 -23.45 11.55
CA ASN A 106 -15.63 -24.75 11.99
C ASN A 106 -15.68 -24.94 13.50
N GLU A 107 -15.24 -23.93 14.25
CA GLU A 107 -15.10 -24.03 15.71
C GLU A 107 -15.16 -22.64 16.35
N LYS A 108 -15.15 -22.61 17.69
CA LYS A 108 -14.93 -21.36 18.44
C LYS A 108 -13.57 -20.75 18.09
N SER A 109 -13.52 -19.41 18.10
CA SER A 109 -12.32 -18.60 17.91
C SER A 109 -11.11 -19.10 18.70
N ALA A 110 -9.93 -18.98 18.11
CA ALA A 110 -8.66 -19.27 18.77
C ALA A 110 -8.27 -18.23 19.85
N LEU A 111 -8.90 -17.05 19.82
CA LEU A 111 -8.74 -15.95 20.78
C LEU A 111 -9.94 -15.81 21.73
N GLU A 112 -10.74 -16.87 21.88
CA GLU A 112 -11.79 -16.92 22.90
C GLU A 112 -11.22 -16.55 24.28
N GLY A 113 -11.90 -15.65 24.99
CA GLY A 113 -11.48 -15.17 26.31
C GLY A 113 -10.56 -13.94 26.32
N LEU A 114 -10.09 -13.45 25.15
CA LEU A 114 -9.41 -12.15 25.08
C LEU A 114 -10.43 -11.01 25.25
N ILE A 115 -10.24 -10.17 26.27
CA ILE A 115 -11.13 -9.04 26.55
C ILE A 115 -11.14 -8.08 25.35
N GLY A 116 -12.35 -7.72 24.89
CA GLY A 116 -12.55 -6.82 23.74
C GLY A 116 -12.42 -7.49 22.37
N PHE A 117 -12.15 -8.80 22.30
CA PHE A 117 -12.07 -9.54 21.04
C PHE A 117 -13.40 -10.21 20.68
N HIS A 118 -13.87 -10.00 19.45
CA HIS A 118 -14.91 -10.81 18.83
C HIS A 118 -14.58 -11.02 17.35
N PRO A 119 -14.69 -12.25 16.77
CA PRO A 119 -14.31 -12.51 15.38
C PRO A 119 -14.92 -11.55 14.34
N ILE A 120 -16.18 -11.17 14.54
CA ILE A 120 -16.91 -10.23 13.67
C ILE A 120 -16.38 -8.78 13.80
N MET A 121 -15.93 -8.38 14.99
CA MET A 121 -15.55 -6.99 15.27
C MET A 121 -14.05 -6.75 15.20
N SER A 122 -13.22 -7.79 15.27
CA SER A 122 -11.79 -7.65 15.57
C SER A 122 -10.84 -8.11 14.46
N LEU A 123 -11.38 -8.55 13.31
CA LEU A 123 -10.62 -9.14 12.19
C LEU A 123 -10.85 -8.35 10.88
N PRO A 124 -10.22 -7.17 10.73
CA PRO A 124 -10.35 -6.31 9.55
C PRO A 124 -9.86 -6.97 8.25
N GLY A 125 -10.14 -6.32 7.11
CA GLY A 125 -9.59 -6.65 5.79
C GLY A 125 -8.08 -6.46 5.72
N ASP A 126 -7.39 -7.19 4.84
CA ASP A 126 -5.97 -6.95 4.57
C ASP A 126 -5.77 -6.43 3.15
N LEU A 127 -5.62 -5.10 3.08
CA LEU A 127 -5.50 -4.37 1.83
C LEU A 127 -4.40 -4.92 0.93
N MET A 128 -3.27 -5.34 1.52
CA MET A 128 -2.15 -5.84 0.75
C MET A 128 -2.50 -7.17 0.06
N HIS A 129 -3.10 -8.12 0.79
CA HIS A 129 -3.40 -9.42 0.22
C HIS A 129 -4.64 -9.42 -0.67
N ASP A 130 -5.63 -8.58 -0.37
CA ASP A 130 -6.88 -8.50 -1.12
C ASP A 130 -6.70 -7.74 -2.44
N TYR A 131 -6.20 -6.50 -2.38
CA TYR A 131 -5.95 -5.69 -3.57
C TYR A 131 -4.61 -6.04 -4.22
N ILE A 132 -3.51 -5.74 -3.54
CA ILE A 132 -2.17 -5.65 -4.18
C ILE A 132 -1.67 -7.03 -4.63
N GLU A 133 -1.83 -8.07 -3.81
CA GLU A 133 -1.44 -9.43 -4.19
C GLU A 133 -2.56 -10.24 -4.85
N GLY A 134 -3.81 -9.80 -4.70
CA GLY A 134 -5.00 -10.48 -5.18
C GLY A 134 -5.53 -9.91 -6.48
N ILE A 135 -6.35 -8.86 -6.39
CA ILE A 135 -7.15 -8.36 -7.51
C ILE A 135 -6.34 -7.54 -8.52
N CYS A 136 -5.39 -6.71 -8.08
CA CYS A 136 -4.50 -5.95 -8.98
C CYS A 136 -3.80 -6.84 -10.03
N PRO A 137 -3.08 -7.91 -9.66
CA PRO A 137 -2.42 -8.77 -10.64
C PRO A 137 -3.40 -9.59 -11.50
N LEU A 138 -4.57 -9.93 -10.96
CA LEU A 138 -5.62 -10.64 -11.70
C LEU A 138 -6.14 -9.77 -12.86
N VAL A 139 -6.49 -8.51 -12.59
CA VAL A 139 -7.00 -7.58 -13.59
C VAL A 139 -5.92 -7.25 -14.64
N MET A 140 -4.68 -6.96 -14.22
CA MET A 140 -3.57 -6.73 -15.16
C MET A 140 -3.35 -7.92 -16.10
N MET A 141 -3.37 -9.14 -15.57
CA MET A 141 -3.18 -10.36 -16.38
C MET A 141 -4.32 -10.53 -17.39
N ALA A 142 -5.57 -10.30 -16.97
CA ALA A 142 -6.74 -10.42 -17.84
C ALA A 142 -6.69 -9.40 -19.00
N LEU A 143 -6.28 -8.16 -18.72
CA LEU A 143 -6.11 -7.11 -19.73
C LEU A 143 -5.01 -7.45 -20.74
N LEU A 144 -3.85 -7.89 -20.27
CA LEU A 144 -2.74 -8.29 -21.14
C LEU A 144 -3.12 -9.46 -22.06
N LYS A 145 -3.93 -10.41 -21.56
CA LYS A 145 -4.47 -11.52 -22.36
C LYS A 145 -5.49 -11.03 -23.39
N GLN A 146 -6.41 -10.15 -23.00
CA GLN A 146 -7.37 -9.58 -23.94
C GLN A 146 -6.66 -8.81 -25.06
N ALA A 147 -5.71 -7.94 -24.72
CA ALA A 147 -4.92 -7.19 -25.69
C ALA A 147 -4.18 -8.12 -26.67
N SER A 148 -3.63 -9.23 -26.17
CA SER A 148 -2.99 -10.26 -27.01
C SER A 148 -3.98 -10.97 -27.93
N SER A 149 -5.16 -11.35 -27.43
CA SER A 149 -6.22 -11.96 -28.25
C SER A 149 -6.72 -11.04 -29.37
N MET A 150 -6.72 -9.72 -29.12
CA MET A 150 -7.06 -8.68 -30.10
C MET A 150 -5.89 -8.34 -31.03
N ARG A 151 -4.75 -9.04 -30.92
CA ARG A 151 -3.51 -8.82 -31.71
C ARG A 151 -2.90 -7.43 -31.55
N LEU A 152 -3.19 -6.74 -30.44
CA LEU A 152 -2.61 -5.42 -30.13
C LEU A 152 -1.16 -5.53 -29.62
N VAL A 153 -0.83 -6.65 -28.97
CA VAL A 153 0.52 -6.92 -28.44
C VAL A 153 0.77 -8.42 -28.36
N THR A 154 2.00 -8.88 -28.54
CA THR A 154 2.35 -10.30 -28.31
C THR A 154 2.87 -10.50 -26.89
N TYR A 155 2.84 -11.75 -26.38
CA TYR A 155 3.45 -12.06 -25.07
C TYR A 155 4.95 -11.72 -25.02
N ALA A 156 5.68 -11.95 -26.11
CA ALA A 156 7.08 -11.53 -26.23
C ALA A 156 7.21 -9.99 -26.23
N GLY A 157 6.27 -9.28 -26.86
CA GLY A 157 6.18 -7.82 -26.84
C GLY A 157 5.99 -7.27 -25.43
N ILE A 158 5.09 -7.84 -24.64
CA ILE A 158 4.87 -7.48 -23.23
C ILE A 158 6.15 -7.65 -22.42
N GLN A 159 6.79 -8.82 -22.51
CA GLN A 159 8.02 -9.10 -21.79
C GLN A 159 9.13 -8.09 -22.15
N LYS A 160 9.39 -7.90 -23.45
CA LYS A 160 10.40 -6.97 -23.96
C LYS A 160 10.14 -5.54 -23.50
N ARG A 161 8.87 -5.13 -23.41
CA ARG A 161 8.49 -3.79 -22.95
C ARG A 161 8.84 -3.58 -21.48
N MET A 162 8.52 -4.54 -20.62
CA MET A 162 8.87 -4.47 -19.19
C MET A 162 10.38 -4.53 -18.93
N GLU A 163 11.12 -5.27 -19.76
CA GLU A 163 12.59 -5.33 -19.70
C GLU A 163 13.23 -3.98 -20.05
N LYS A 164 12.68 -3.28 -21.03
CA LYS A 164 13.20 -2.00 -21.53
C LYS A 164 12.68 -0.77 -20.79
N PHE A 165 11.57 -0.87 -20.08
CA PHE A 165 10.99 0.27 -19.37
C PHE A 165 11.97 0.85 -18.34
N GLN A 166 12.19 2.16 -18.41
CA GLN A 166 13.09 2.88 -17.53
C GLN A 166 12.31 3.36 -16.30
N TYR A 167 12.66 2.83 -15.13
CA TYR A 167 12.07 3.23 -13.85
C TYR A 167 12.89 4.37 -13.26
N GLY A 168 12.22 5.41 -12.75
CA GLY A 168 12.88 6.48 -12.03
C GLY A 168 13.49 6.04 -10.70
N TYR A 169 14.09 7.00 -9.99
CA TYR A 169 14.89 6.73 -8.80
C TYR A 169 14.09 6.04 -7.69
N PHE A 170 12.88 6.49 -7.41
CA PHE A 170 12.08 5.92 -6.33
C PHE A 170 11.48 4.57 -6.74
N ASP A 171 11.09 4.45 -7.99
CA ASP A 171 10.38 3.28 -8.50
C ASP A 171 11.31 2.12 -8.87
N CYS A 172 12.59 2.39 -9.15
CA CYS A 172 13.59 1.35 -9.42
C CYS A 172 13.75 0.37 -8.23
N ARG A 173 13.54 0.82 -6.99
CA ARG A 173 13.60 -0.02 -5.78
C ARG A 173 12.56 -1.13 -5.77
N ASN A 174 11.43 -0.86 -6.40
CA ASN A 174 10.30 -1.79 -6.53
C ASN A 174 10.06 -2.15 -8.00
N ARG A 175 11.12 -2.12 -8.83
CA ARG A 175 11.03 -2.55 -10.22
C ARG A 175 10.49 -4.00 -10.27
N PRO A 176 9.34 -4.24 -10.92
CA PRO A 176 8.82 -5.59 -11.08
C PRO A 176 9.72 -6.39 -12.04
N PRO A 177 9.92 -7.70 -11.78
CA PRO A 177 10.50 -8.56 -12.80
C PRO A 177 9.56 -8.64 -14.02
N PRO A 178 10.10 -8.81 -15.24
CA PRO A 178 9.28 -8.95 -16.44
C PRO A 178 8.26 -10.10 -16.34
N ILE A 179 7.06 -9.89 -16.87
CA ILE A 179 6.09 -10.97 -17.08
C ILE A 179 6.57 -11.82 -18.26
N LEU A 180 7.10 -12.99 -17.95
CA LEU A 180 7.58 -13.95 -18.93
C LEU A 180 6.41 -14.59 -19.69
N VAL A 181 6.65 -15.10 -20.90
CA VAL A 181 5.63 -15.82 -21.69
C VAL A 181 4.97 -16.95 -20.89
N LYS A 182 5.74 -17.73 -20.12
CA LYS A 182 5.21 -18.79 -19.24
C LYS A 182 4.30 -18.28 -18.12
N HIS A 183 4.49 -17.03 -17.68
CA HIS A 183 3.66 -16.41 -16.64
C HIS A 183 2.27 -16.07 -17.19
N MET A 184 2.18 -15.67 -18.46
CA MET A 184 0.91 -15.46 -19.15
C MET A 184 0.11 -16.75 -19.25
N GLN A 185 0.75 -17.88 -19.55
CA GLN A 185 0.10 -19.18 -19.64
C GLN A 185 -0.49 -19.64 -18.30
N ASN A 186 0.20 -19.35 -17.20
CA ASN A 186 -0.16 -19.80 -15.85
C ASN A 186 -0.95 -18.75 -15.02
N ASP A 187 -1.39 -17.65 -15.62
CA ASP A 187 -2.15 -16.58 -14.94
C ASP A 187 -1.46 -16.02 -13.68
N ARG A 188 -0.14 -15.89 -13.70
CA ARG A 188 0.62 -15.55 -12.49
C ARG A 188 1.67 -14.46 -12.70
N ILE A 189 1.59 -13.37 -11.92
CA ILE A 189 2.64 -12.36 -11.84
C ILE A 189 3.57 -12.70 -10.67
N ASN A 190 4.79 -13.16 -10.98
CA ASN A 190 5.82 -13.51 -9.99
C ASN A 190 6.56 -12.26 -9.50
N ALA A 191 5.96 -11.53 -8.58
CA ALA A 191 6.53 -10.32 -7.98
C ALA A 191 6.10 -10.18 -6.51
N THR A 192 6.87 -9.41 -5.73
CA THR A 192 6.47 -9.02 -4.35
C THR A 192 5.28 -8.04 -4.38
N ALA A 193 4.56 -7.88 -3.25
CA ALA A 193 3.49 -6.88 -3.15
C ALA A 193 3.94 -5.46 -3.58
N ALA A 194 5.12 -5.01 -3.14
CA ALA A 194 5.65 -3.69 -3.52
C ALA A 194 5.85 -3.55 -5.03
N GLN A 195 6.36 -4.60 -5.68
CA GLN A 195 6.57 -4.65 -7.12
C GLN A 195 5.25 -4.74 -7.90
N LYS A 196 4.26 -5.48 -7.38
CA LYS A 196 2.91 -5.54 -7.97
C LYS A 196 2.22 -4.19 -7.91
N LEU A 197 2.33 -3.46 -6.79
CA LEU A 197 1.79 -2.10 -6.67
C LEU A 197 2.51 -1.13 -7.63
N CYS A 198 3.84 -1.22 -7.75
CA CYS A 198 4.61 -0.43 -8.70
C CYS A 198 4.15 -0.69 -10.16
N LEU A 199 4.05 -1.97 -10.54
CA LEU A 199 3.56 -2.37 -11.86
C LEU A 199 2.12 -1.90 -12.08
N PHE A 200 1.22 -2.14 -11.13
CA PHE A 200 -0.17 -1.73 -11.22
C PHE A 200 -0.28 -0.24 -11.43
N ARG A 201 0.46 0.56 -10.65
CA ARG A 201 0.43 2.02 -10.78
C ARG A 201 0.90 2.52 -12.14
N LEU A 202 1.99 1.95 -12.65
CA LEU A 202 2.62 2.36 -13.91
C LEU A 202 2.06 1.60 -15.13
N PHE A 203 1.09 0.72 -14.96
CA PHE A 203 0.55 -0.13 -16.01
C PHE A 203 0.10 0.67 -17.24
N PRO A 204 -0.68 1.77 -17.11
CA PRO A 204 -1.13 2.55 -18.26
C PRO A 204 0.03 3.26 -18.96
N ILE A 205 1.04 3.73 -18.22
CA ILE A 205 2.24 4.36 -18.78
C ILE A 205 3.08 3.34 -19.56
N ILE A 206 3.30 2.16 -18.98
CA ILE A 206 4.07 1.08 -19.61
C ILE A 206 3.39 0.59 -20.90
N PHE A 207 2.06 0.54 -20.93
CA PHE A 207 1.27 -0.07 -22.02
C PHE A 207 0.39 0.94 -22.79
N ASN A 208 0.79 2.21 -22.80
CA ASN A 208 -0.01 3.36 -23.30
C ASN A 208 -0.48 3.25 -24.77
N ASP A 209 0.20 2.45 -25.59
CA ASP A 209 -0.09 2.27 -27.01
C ASP A 209 -1.37 1.48 -27.28
N PHE A 210 -1.82 0.63 -26.36
CA PHE A 210 -3.00 -0.22 -26.57
C PHE A 210 -4.11 -0.04 -25.54
N ILE A 211 -3.91 0.68 -24.43
CA ILE A 211 -4.92 0.79 -23.37
C ILE A 211 -6.28 1.31 -23.86
N HIS A 212 -6.30 2.22 -24.84
CA HIS A 212 -7.54 2.77 -25.41
C HIS A 212 -8.29 1.77 -26.29
N ALA A 213 -7.59 0.78 -26.84
CA ALA A 213 -8.17 -0.22 -27.72
C ALA A 213 -8.74 -1.42 -26.95
N VAL A 214 -8.55 -1.49 -25.61
CA VAL A 214 -9.01 -2.61 -24.77
C VAL A 214 -10.30 -2.22 -24.05
N PRO A 215 -11.47 -2.78 -24.41
CA PRO A 215 -12.76 -2.36 -23.83
C PRO A 215 -12.85 -2.59 -22.31
N SER A 216 -12.22 -3.66 -21.82
CA SER A 216 -12.25 -3.99 -20.39
C SER A 216 -11.33 -3.10 -19.52
N MET A 217 -10.62 -2.13 -20.13
CA MET A 217 -9.76 -1.19 -19.39
C MET A 217 -10.54 -0.40 -18.32
N ILE A 218 -11.86 -0.24 -18.47
CA ILE A 218 -12.74 0.33 -17.44
C ILE A 218 -12.64 -0.40 -16.10
N VAL A 219 -12.46 -1.73 -16.09
CA VAL A 219 -12.28 -2.54 -14.88
C VAL A 219 -11.02 -2.11 -14.13
N TYR A 220 -9.93 -1.85 -14.86
CA TYR A 220 -8.69 -1.36 -14.25
C TYR A 220 -8.85 0.05 -13.70
N LYS A 221 -9.51 0.95 -14.44
CA LYS A 221 -9.74 2.33 -13.98
C LYS A 221 -10.54 2.38 -12.69
N GLN A 222 -11.67 1.64 -12.64
CA GLN A 222 -12.48 1.52 -11.43
C GLN A 222 -11.69 0.92 -10.26
N LEU A 223 -10.92 -0.14 -10.50
CA LEU A 223 -10.04 -0.72 -9.47
C LEU A 223 -8.96 0.27 -9.02
N ARG A 224 -8.45 1.10 -9.93
CA ARG A 224 -7.46 2.12 -9.63
C ARG A 224 -8.05 3.21 -8.75
N ASP A 225 -9.25 3.69 -9.05
CA ASP A 225 -9.97 4.67 -8.23
C ASP A 225 -10.27 4.14 -6.83
N MET A 226 -10.72 2.87 -6.74
CA MET A 226 -10.89 2.19 -5.46
C MET A 226 -9.57 2.12 -4.69
N LEU A 227 -8.48 1.72 -5.36
CA LEU A 227 -7.15 1.58 -4.75
C LEU A 227 -6.62 2.90 -4.20
N ASP A 228 -6.80 4.00 -4.95
CA ASP A 228 -6.38 5.33 -4.55
C ASP A 228 -7.14 5.79 -3.30
N LEU A 229 -8.44 5.50 -3.20
CA LEU A 229 -9.22 5.77 -1.99
C LEU A 229 -8.74 4.96 -0.78
N VAL A 230 -8.63 3.63 -0.91
CA VAL A 230 -8.31 2.76 0.23
C VAL A 230 -6.88 2.92 0.75
N LEU A 231 -5.95 3.43 -0.08
CA LEU A 231 -4.57 3.77 0.31
C LEU A 231 -4.42 5.17 0.91
N SER A 232 -5.48 5.99 0.94
CA SER A 232 -5.41 7.38 1.40
C SER A 232 -5.25 7.50 2.92
N ILE A 233 -4.37 8.40 3.35
CA ILE A 233 -4.27 8.88 4.74
C ILE A 233 -4.03 10.40 4.73
N PRO A 234 -4.88 11.22 5.37
CA PRO A 234 -6.13 10.83 6.04
C PRO A 234 -7.21 10.36 5.05
N PHE A 235 -8.24 9.68 5.55
CA PHE A 235 -9.39 9.25 4.75
C PHE A 235 -10.63 10.04 5.17
N ARG A 236 -11.31 10.66 4.21
CA ARG A 236 -12.53 11.42 4.47
C ARG A 236 -13.76 10.52 4.56
N LYS A 237 -14.57 10.68 5.61
CA LYS A 237 -15.83 9.92 5.74
C LYS A 237 -16.78 10.17 4.56
N GLN A 238 -16.75 11.36 3.95
CA GLN A 238 -17.55 11.69 2.77
C GLN A 238 -17.17 10.86 1.53
N TRP A 239 -16.00 10.20 1.52
CA TRP A 239 -15.61 9.30 0.42
C TRP A 239 -16.20 7.89 0.54
N ILE A 240 -16.81 7.53 1.68
CA ILE A 240 -17.40 6.19 1.88
C ILE A 240 -18.50 5.87 0.84
N PRO A 241 -19.47 6.78 0.57
CA PRO A 241 -20.46 6.54 -0.49
C PRO A 241 -19.83 6.38 -1.87
N VAL A 242 -18.83 7.22 -2.20
CA VAL A 242 -18.10 7.13 -3.48
C VAL A 242 -17.39 5.78 -3.63
N LEU A 243 -16.73 5.32 -2.58
CA LEU A 243 -16.08 4.00 -2.58
C LEU A 243 -17.11 2.87 -2.77
N ARG A 244 -18.28 2.96 -2.15
CA ARG A 244 -19.37 1.99 -2.32
C ARG A 244 -19.86 1.92 -3.76
N ASP A 245 -20.11 3.07 -4.38
CA ASP A 245 -20.58 3.13 -5.77
C ASP A 245 -19.51 2.58 -6.73
N LEU A 246 -18.24 2.89 -6.48
CA LEU A 246 -17.10 2.30 -7.21
C LEU A 246 -17.02 0.78 -7.04
N CYS A 247 -17.24 0.25 -5.84
CA CYS A 247 -17.28 -1.20 -5.60
C CYS A 247 -18.37 -1.89 -6.44
N ILE A 248 -19.57 -1.29 -6.51
CA ILE A 248 -20.68 -1.82 -7.30
C ILE A 248 -20.31 -1.80 -8.79
N ALA A 249 -19.86 -0.65 -9.30
CA ALA A 249 -19.48 -0.49 -10.70
C ALA A 249 -18.32 -1.43 -11.10
N PHE A 250 -17.31 -1.56 -10.25
CA PHE A 250 -16.19 -2.49 -10.43
C PHE A 250 -16.68 -3.94 -10.52
N HIS A 251 -17.55 -4.36 -9.61
CA HIS A 251 -18.08 -5.71 -9.59
C HIS A 251 -18.90 -6.02 -10.85
N GLU A 252 -19.74 -5.09 -11.30
CA GLU A 252 -20.52 -5.23 -12.54
C GLU A 252 -19.61 -5.32 -13.78
N SER A 253 -18.58 -4.48 -13.87
CA SER A 253 -17.59 -4.57 -14.95
C SER A 253 -16.79 -5.88 -14.91
N MET A 254 -16.45 -6.38 -13.72
CA MET A 254 -15.80 -7.68 -13.55
C MET A 254 -16.68 -8.83 -14.05
N LEU A 255 -17.99 -8.79 -13.77
CA LEU A 255 -18.94 -9.77 -14.30
C LEU A 255 -19.03 -9.70 -15.82
N LEU A 256 -19.12 -8.48 -16.37
CA LEU A 256 -19.27 -8.26 -17.80
C LEU A 256 -18.05 -8.72 -18.60
N TYR A 257 -16.85 -8.33 -18.17
CA TYR A 257 -15.63 -8.57 -18.94
C TYR A 257 -14.86 -9.82 -18.51
N PHE A 258 -14.97 -10.22 -17.24
CA PHE A 258 -14.12 -11.25 -16.63
C PHE A 258 -14.89 -12.24 -15.75
N GLN A 259 -16.09 -12.68 -16.17
CA GLN A 259 -16.95 -13.60 -15.41
C GLN A 259 -16.22 -14.84 -14.86
N ALA A 260 -15.32 -15.45 -15.65
CA ALA A 260 -14.54 -16.62 -15.25
C ALA A 260 -13.48 -16.33 -14.14
N LYS A 261 -13.29 -15.06 -13.78
CA LYS A 261 -12.32 -14.58 -12.78
C LYS A 261 -12.99 -14.02 -11.53
N MET A 262 -14.29 -14.26 -11.33
CA MET A 262 -15.04 -13.95 -10.11
C MET A 262 -14.62 -14.87 -8.94
N VAL A 263 -13.47 -14.53 -8.36
CA VAL A 263 -12.89 -15.19 -7.18
C VAL A 263 -13.39 -14.53 -5.89
N PRO A 264 -13.34 -15.22 -4.73
CA PRO A 264 -13.74 -14.65 -3.44
C PRO A 264 -13.12 -13.28 -3.11
N LYS A 265 -11.88 -13.03 -3.55
CA LYS A 265 -11.22 -11.73 -3.37
C LYS A 265 -11.93 -10.58 -4.09
N VAL A 266 -12.67 -10.81 -5.17
CA VAL A 266 -13.47 -9.77 -5.85
C VAL A 266 -14.54 -9.25 -4.89
N HIS A 267 -15.18 -10.16 -4.15
CA HIS A 267 -16.10 -9.78 -3.09
C HIS A 267 -15.38 -9.05 -1.94
N PHE A 268 -14.24 -9.55 -1.47
CA PHE A 268 -13.52 -8.93 -0.34
C PHE A 268 -13.09 -7.49 -0.62
N VAL A 269 -12.59 -7.18 -1.83
CA VAL A 269 -12.23 -5.80 -2.17
C VAL A 269 -13.44 -4.88 -2.20
N CYS A 270 -14.63 -5.40 -2.50
CA CYS A 270 -15.88 -4.63 -2.53
C CYS A 270 -16.45 -4.31 -1.13
N GLU A 271 -15.93 -4.90 -0.06
CA GLU A 271 -16.38 -4.65 1.32
C GLU A 271 -15.61 -3.51 2.02
N TYR A 272 -14.69 -2.84 1.31
CA TYR A 272 -13.77 -1.87 1.92
C TYR A 272 -14.43 -0.56 2.36
N ASP A 273 -15.61 -0.21 1.83
CA ASP A 273 -16.41 0.91 2.35
C ASP A 273 -16.82 0.63 3.80
N LYS A 274 -17.33 -0.58 4.07
CA LYS A 274 -17.70 -1.02 5.43
C LYS A 274 -16.47 -1.18 6.32
N ILE A 275 -15.38 -1.79 5.81
CA ILE A 275 -14.15 -1.98 6.58
C ILE A 275 -13.58 -0.64 7.03
N ILE A 276 -13.50 0.34 6.13
CA ILE A 276 -13.00 1.68 6.48
C ILE A 276 -13.95 2.41 7.43
N ASN A 277 -15.26 2.23 7.27
CA ASN A 277 -16.24 2.79 8.20
C ASN A 277 -16.05 2.28 9.63
N ASP A 278 -15.78 0.99 9.80
CA ASP A 278 -15.67 0.35 11.11
C ASP A 278 -14.30 0.55 11.75
N TYR A 279 -13.24 0.59 10.94
CA TYR A 279 -11.85 0.52 11.43
C TYR A 279 -10.98 1.75 11.10
N GLY A 280 -11.48 2.65 10.27
CA GLY A 280 -10.69 3.75 9.72
C GLY A 280 -9.78 3.34 8.56
N PRO A 281 -8.75 4.15 8.22
CA PRO A 281 -7.93 3.93 7.03
C PRO A 281 -7.26 2.54 7.00
N SER A 282 -7.61 1.74 5.98
CA SER A 282 -7.23 0.31 5.90
C SER A 282 -5.73 0.05 5.81
N ILE A 283 -4.96 1.01 5.32
CA ILE A 283 -3.49 0.98 5.28
C ILE A 283 -2.85 0.90 6.69
N ARG A 284 -3.57 1.29 7.75
CA ARG A 284 -3.12 1.11 9.14
C ARG A 284 -3.19 -0.35 9.60
N GLN A 285 -3.90 -1.20 8.85
CA GLN A 285 -4.22 -2.58 9.21
C GLN A 285 -3.71 -3.62 8.19
N TRP A 286 -2.91 -3.22 7.20
CA TRP A 286 -2.36 -4.16 6.20
C TRP A 286 -1.17 -4.98 6.72
N CYS A 287 -0.93 -6.15 6.12
CA CYS A 287 0.17 -7.04 6.56
C CYS A 287 1.58 -6.64 6.05
N PHE A 288 1.74 -5.52 5.33
CA PHE A 288 2.97 -5.17 4.62
C PHE A 288 4.23 -5.15 5.50
N ARG A 289 4.13 -4.56 6.70
CA ARG A 289 5.26 -4.45 7.65
C ARG A 289 5.57 -5.79 8.32
N TYR A 290 4.54 -6.59 8.58
CA TYR A 290 4.66 -7.91 9.18
C TYR A 290 5.37 -8.88 8.21
N GLU A 291 4.97 -8.90 6.93
CA GLU A 291 5.66 -9.69 5.90
C GLU A 291 7.11 -9.23 5.67
N GLY A 292 7.36 -7.92 5.70
CA GLY A 292 8.72 -7.38 5.65
C GLY A 292 9.61 -7.91 6.79
N CYS A 293 9.02 -8.13 7.98
CA CYS A 293 9.72 -8.70 9.12
C CYS A 293 10.17 -10.15 8.87
N HIS A 294 9.36 -10.96 8.17
CA HIS A 294 9.68 -12.36 7.84
C HIS A 294 11.01 -12.52 7.08
N SER A 295 11.39 -11.53 6.26
CA SER A 295 12.68 -11.53 5.55
C SER A 295 13.89 -11.61 6.50
N TYR A 296 13.80 -11.05 7.71
CA TYR A 296 14.84 -11.22 8.72
C TYR A 296 14.95 -12.68 9.16
N PHE A 297 13.83 -13.30 9.54
CA PHE A 297 13.80 -14.68 10.02
C PHE A 297 14.27 -15.67 8.95
N LYS A 298 13.78 -15.54 7.72
CA LYS A 298 14.17 -16.39 6.58
C LYS A 298 15.69 -16.34 6.33
N ARG A 299 16.28 -15.14 6.34
CA ARG A 299 17.73 -14.97 6.15
C ARG A 299 18.57 -15.57 7.28
N ILE A 300 18.15 -15.40 8.53
CA ILE A 300 18.88 -15.96 9.67
C ILE A 300 18.77 -17.49 9.69
N ALA A 301 17.58 -18.04 9.44
CA ALA A 301 17.38 -19.49 9.38
C ALA A 301 18.32 -20.13 8.34
N LEU A 302 18.40 -19.56 7.14
CA LEU A 302 19.28 -20.04 6.06
C LEU A 302 20.77 -19.89 6.35
N ARG A 303 21.19 -18.83 7.06
CA ARG A 303 22.62 -18.52 7.28
C ARG A 303 23.19 -19.09 8.58
N SER A 304 22.35 -19.35 9.57
CA SER A 304 22.79 -19.76 10.90
C SER A 304 23.39 -21.16 10.95
N ASN A 305 23.07 -22.01 9.96
CA ASN A 305 23.43 -23.44 9.92
C ASN A 305 23.16 -24.20 11.24
N ASN A 306 22.27 -23.67 12.09
CA ASN A 306 21.90 -24.25 13.36
C ASN A 306 20.47 -24.77 13.26
N PHE A 307 20.37 -26.10 13.15
CA PHE A 307 19.10 -26.81 12.99
C PHE A 307 18.50 -27.25 14.32
N LYS A 308 19.19 -27.05 15.46
CA LYS A 308 18.69 -27.41 16.79
C LYS A 308 17.77 -26.30 17.32
N ASN A 309 16.48 -26.59 17.39
CA ASN A 309 15.46 -25.67 17.90
C ASN A 309 15.52 -24.28 17.23
N VAL A 310 15.37 -24.27 15.91
CA VAL A 310 15.36 -23.05 15.07
C VAL A 310 14.42 -21.97 15.63
N PRO A 311 13.19 -22.27 16.09
CA PRO A 311 12.29 -21.25 16.62
C PRO A 311 12.88 -20.51 17.83
N LYS A 312 13.50 -21.21 18.79
CA LYS A 312 14.14 -20.59 19.96
C LYS A 312 15.25 -19.64 19.53
N MET A 313 16.14 -20.09 18.65
CA MET A 313 17.26 -19.27 18.16
C MET A 313 16.78 -18.02 17.42
N LEU A 314 15.79 -18.16 16.54
CA LEU A 314 15.18 -17.03 15.83
C LEU A 314 14.52 -16.04 16.78
N ALA A 315 13.75 -16.52 17.76
CA ALA A 315 13.11 -15.69 18.78
C ALA A 315 14.15 -14.93 19.63
N THR A 316 15.16 -15.62 20.16
CA THR A 316 16.22 -14.99 20.97
C THR A 316 16.96 -13.90 20.19
N ARG A 317 17.38 -14.17 18.96
CA ARG A 317 18.08 -13.17 18.12
C ARG A 317 17.20 -11.98 17.79
N TYR A 318 15.91 -12.21 17.55
CA TYR A 318 14.97 -11.13 17.29
C TYR A 318 14.74 -10.27 18.54
N CYS A 319 14.57 -10.87 19.73
CA CYS A 319 14.45 -10.13 20.98
C CYS A 319 15.69 -9.25 21.25
N LEU A 320 16.90 -9.78 21.06
CA LEU A 320 18.14 -9.01 21.21
C LEU A 320 18.22 -7.84 20.21
N LYS A 321 17.83 -8.07 18.95
CA LYS A 321 17.76 -7.02 17.93
C LYS A 321 16.76 -5.92 18.31
N GLN A 322 15.60 -6.30 18.85
CA GLN A 322 14.59 -5.33 19.29
C GLN A 322 15.07 -4.55 20.51
N ALA A 323 15.70 -5.19 21.49
CA ALA A 323 16.32 -4.53 22.64
C ALA A 323 17.38 -3.50 22.22
N PHE A 324 18.27 -3.88 21.28
CA PHE A 324 19.25 -2.94 20.72
C PHE A 324 18.61 -1.77 19.98
N LYS A 325 17.55 -2.00 19.19
CA LYS A 325 16.84 -0.91 18.51
C LYS A 325 16.18 0.04 19.51
N LEU A 326 15.54 -0.49 20.55
CA LEU A 326 14.90 0.31 21.59
C LEU A 326 15.93 1.16 22.35
N SER A 327 17.11 0.61 22.66
CA SER A 327 18.18 1.39 23.29
C SER A 327 18.75 2.49 22.38
N GLN A 328 18.74 2.27 21.06
CA GLN A 328 19.15 3.29 20.08
C GLN A 328 18.08 4.35 19.82
N LEU A 329 16.79 4.03 19.89
CA LEU A 329 15.71 5.02 19.77
C LEU A 329 15.79 6.09 20.85
N TYR A 330 16.33 5.75 22.02
CA TYR A 330 16.64 6.71 23.08
C TYR A 330 17.78 7.68 22.72
N ARG A 331 18.64 7.32 21.75
CA ARG A 331 19.81 8.10 21.31
C ARG A 331 19.59 8.83 19.97
N MET A 332 18.77 8.29 19.08
CA MET A 332 18.57 8.84 17.74
C MET A 332 17.37 9.81 17.69
N LYS A 333 17.58 11.04 18.15
CA LYS A 333 16.78 12.17 17.66
C LYS A 333 17.32 12.55 16.27
N ASN A 334 16.45 12.48 15.26
CA ASN A 334 16.61 12.99 13.89
C ASN A 334 17.90 12.59 13.13
N LEU A 335 17.81 11.54 12.31
CA LEU A 335 18.83 11.20 11.31
C LEU A 335 18.82 12.23 10.18
N HIS A 336 19.63 13.29 10.34
CA HIS A 336 19.99 14.19 9.26
C HIS A 336 21.30 13.74 8.65
N TYR A 337 21.28 13.20 7.43
CA TYR A 337 22.50 12.90 6.71
C TYR A 337 22.33 13.02 5.21
N ALA A 338 23.41 13.41 4.54
CA ALA A 338 23.47 13.61 3.11
C ALA A 338 24.37 12.57 2.44
N VAL A 339 24.07 12.23 1.19
CA VAL A 339 24.84 11.29 0.37
C VAL A 339 25.18 11.95 -0.97
N GLY A 340 26.41 11.74 -1.45
CA GLY A 340 26.91 12.34 -2.69
C GLY A 340 27.19 13.83 -2.56
N ILE A 341 27.83 14.23 -1.45
CA ILE A 341 28.19 15.61 -1.17
C ILE A 341 29.30 16.05 -2.13
N THR A 342 29.10 17.15 -2.84
CA THR A 342 30.07 17.73 -3.77
C THR A 342 30.00 19.25 -3.73
N ASN A 343 31.09 19.93 -4.09
CA ASN A 343 31.05 21.36 -4.32
C ASN A 343 30.22 21.65 -5.58
N THR A 344 29.52 22.78 -5.58
CA THR A 344 28.81 23.28 -6.76
C THR A 344 29.81 23.62 -7.88
N GLN A 345 29.58 23.09 -9.09
CA GLN A 345 30.47 23.35 -10.23
C GLN A 345 30.27 24.78 -10.79
N ARG A 346 31.33 25.39 -11.35
CA ARG A 346 31.36 26.78 -11.84
C ARG A 346 30.34 27.14 -12.94
N THR A 347 29.69 26.14 -13.55
CA THR A 347 28.70 26.32 -14.63
C THR A 347 27.34 25.72 -14.29
N ALA A 348 27.11 25.32 -13.03
CA ALA A 348 25.92 24.56 -12.66
C ALA A 348 24.63 25.40 -12.61
N PHE A 349 24.73 26.72 -12.47
CA PHE A 349 23.58 27.59 -12.24
C PHE A 349 23.31 28.52 -13.42
N THR A 350 22.05 28.52 -13.88
CA THR A 350 21.54 29.53 -14.84
C THR A 350 21.50 30.91 -14.20
N THR A 351 21.45 31.98 -15.00
CA THR A 351 21.36 33.36 -14.50
C THR A 351 20.19 33.56 -13.55
N GLN A 352 19.03 32.98 -13.87
CA GLN A 352 17.83 33.03 -13.04
C GLN A 352 18.06 32.37 -11.67
N ILE A 353 18.68 31.19 -11.63
CA ILE A 353 19.01 30.50 -10.37
C ILE A 353 20.00 31.33 -9.56
N LYS A 354 21.03 31.89 -10.21
CA LYS A 354 22.01 32.76 -9.53
C LYS A 354 21.34 33.94 -8.84
N ASN A 355 20.39 34.60 -9.51
CA ASN A 355 19.63 35.70 -8.91
C ASN A 355 18.86 35.25 -7.66
N ILE A 356 18.14 34.13 -7.73
CA ILE A 356 17.39 33.59 -6.58
C ILE A 356 18.32 33.27 -5.40
N LEU A 357 19.49 32.67 -5.67
CA LEU A 357 20.46 32.35 -4.63
C LEU A 357 21.04 33.62 -3.98
N LEU A 358 21.31 34.66 -4.77
CA LEU A 358 21.81 35.94 -4.28
C LEU A 358 20.74 36.73 -3.51
N ASP A 359 19.49 36.72 -3.98
CA ASP A 359 18.37 37.38 -3.31
C ASP A 359 18.10 36.76 -1.93
N HIS A 360 18.25 35.44 -1.81
CA HIS A 360 18.00 34.73 -0.56
C HIS A 360 19.18 34.73 0.42
N PHE A 361 20.40 34.46 -0.07
CA PHE A 361 21.59 34.33 0.78
C PHE A 361 22.44 35.61 0.87
N GLY A 362 22.13 36.64 0.07
CA GLY A 362 22.89 37.88 -0.01
C GLY A 362 24.16 37.75 -0.84
N ARG A 363 25.23 38.44 -0.42
CA ARG A 363 26.52 38.49 -1.11
C ARG A 363 27.35 37.21 -0.92
N ILE A 364 26.84 36.08 -1.41
CA ILE A 364 27.58 34.83 -1.52
C ILE A 364 28.14 34.66 -2.94
N ASN A 365 29.18 33.86 -3.07
CA ASN A 365 29.56 33.21 -4.31
C ASN A 365 28.95 31.80 -4.31
N PRO A 366 27.81 31.57 -5.01
CA PRO A 366 27.11 30.28 -4.96
C PRO A 366 27.98 29.07 -5.32
N GLU A 367 29.01 29.26 -6.15
CA GLU A 367 29.88 28.19 -6.63
C GLU A 367 30.95 27.80 -5.61
N LYS A 368 31.28 28.69 -4.66
CA LYS A 368 32.29 28.47 -3.62
C LYS A 368 31.67 28.24 -2.25
N ASP A 369 30.58 28.93 -1.95
CA ASP A 369 30.02 29.02 -0.61
C ASP A 369 28.91 28.00 -0.37
N LEU A 370 28.38 27.38 -1.44
CA LEU A 370 27.36 26.34 -1.34
C LEU A 370 27.96 24.96 -1.63
N ILE A 371 27.48 23.99 -0.86
CA ILE A 371 27.72 22.58 -1.11
C ILE A 371 26.41 21.97 -1.61
N GLN A 372 26.48 21.01 -2.52
CA GLN A 372 25.30 20.27 -2.96
C GLN A 372 25.39 18.79 -2.58
N CYS A 373 24.25 18.12 -2.51
CA CYS A 373 24.20 16.67 -2.46
C CYS A 373 23.15 16.10 -3.42
N ASN A 374 23.30 14.83 -3.77
CA ASN A 374 22.29 14.13 -4.56
C ASN A 374 21.08 13.72 -3.72
N LYS A 375 21.31 13.51 -2.43
CA LYS A 375 20.33 12.92 -1.53
C LYS A 375 20.47 13.44 -0.11
N LEU A 376 19.34 13.78 0.50
CA LEU A 376 19.25 14.19 1.89
C LEU A 376 18.17 13.36 2.61
N PHE A 377 18.51 12.79 3.75
CA PHE A 377 17.52 12.36 4.72
C PHE A 377 17.29 13.47 5.74
N HIS A 378 16.05 13.94 5.84
CA HIS A 378 15.65 14.97 6.78
C HIS A 378 14.31 14.57 7.39
N GLU A 379 14.26 14.46 8.73
CA GLU A 379 13.06 14.03 9.48
C GLU A 379 12.45 12.68 8.99
N ASN A 380 13.33 11.73 8.62
CA ASN A 380 12.98 10.42 8.04
C ASN A 380 12.38 10.46 6.63
N ILE A 381 12.35 11.62 5.99
CA ILE A 381 11.95 11.78 4.59
C ILE A 381 13.20 11.72 3.73
N GLU A 382 13.09 11.02 2.60
CA GLU A 382 14.15 10.95 1.62
C GLU A 382 13.91 11.97 0.50
N TYR A 383 14.83 12.94 0.42
CA TYR A 383 14.92 13.91 -0.66
C TYR A 383 15.97 13.49 -1.66
N TYR A 384 15.63 13.46 -2.95
CA TYR A 384 16.55 13.11 -4.03
C TYR A 384 16.44 14.11 -5.17
N ARG A 385 17.58 14.43 -5.78
CA ARG A 385 17.67 15.32 -6.94
C ARG A 385 16.83 14.79 -8.11
N SER A 386 16.25 15.71 -8.89
CA SER A 386 15.39 15.47 -10.06
C SER A 386 14.05 14.79 -9.76
N SER A 387 13.77 14.46 -8.50
CA SER A 387 12.51 13.83 -8.09
C SER A 387 11.41 14.86 -7.85
N VAL A 388 10.16 14.43 -7.94
CA VAL A 388 8.99 15.28 -7.74
C VAL A 388 8.38 15.06 -6.36
N TYR A 389 7.91 16.12 -5.73
CA TYR A 389 7.19 16.09 -4.46
C TYR A 389 5.87 16.83 -4.59
N VAL A 390 4.87 16.40 -3.83
CA VAL A 390 3.61 17.14 -3.68
C VAL A 390 3.85 18.19 -2.58
N LEU A 391 3.85 19.46 -2.99
CA LEU A 391 4.08 20.59 -2.10
C LEU A 391 2.84 20.99 -1.32
N ASP A 392 1.69 20.94 -1.97
CA ASP A 392 0.39 21.38 -1.44
C ASP A 392 -0.74 20.87 -2.33
N LEU A 393 -1.98 21.18 -1.98
CA LEU A 393 -3.17 20.97 -2.79
C LEU A 393 -3.85 22.32 -3.05
N ARG A 394 -4.34 22.55 -4.27
CA ARG A 394 -5.11 23.76 -4.59
C ARG A 394 -6.50 23.70 -3.97
N ASP A 395 -6.96 24.80 -3.39
CA ASP A 395 -8.33 24.99 -2.93
C ASP A 395 -9.18 25.52 -4.11
N PRO A 396 -10.41 25.01 -4.38
CA PRO A 396 -11.16 23.98 -3.63
C PRO A 396 -11.12 22.57 -4.22
N ASP A 397 -10.48 22.39 -5.38
CA ASP A 397 -10.52 21.15 -6.17
C ASP A 397 -9.48 20.10 -5.73
N GLU A 398 -8.60 20.46 -4.80
CA GLU A 398 -7.54 19.64 -4.22
C GLU A 398 -6.55 19.10 -5.25
N GLN A 399 -6.39 19.86 -6.34
CA GLN A 399 -5.43 19.51 -7.36
C GLN A 399 -4.01 19.60 -6.78
N PRO A 400 -3.17 18.55 -6.88
CA PRO A 400 -1.83 18.58 -6.33
C PRO A 400 -0.95 19.65 -7.00
N ILE A 401 -0.19 20.36 -6.18
CA ILE A 401 0.88 21.26 -6.58
C ILE A 401 2.18 20.47 -6.50
N PHE A 402 2.83 20.28 -7.63
CA PHE A 402 4.08 19.52 -7.72
C PHE A 402 5.28 20.44 -7.75
N ALA A 403 6.40 19.98 -7.20
CA ALA A 403 7.69 20.58 -7.46
C ALA A 403 8.77 19.55 -7.70
N GLN A 404 9.63 19.85 -8.67
CA GLN A 404 10.80 19.05 -8.97
C GLN A 404 12.01 19.57 -8.19
N MET A 405 12.73 18.66 -7.56
CA MET A 405 13.95 18.95 -6.83
C MET A 405 15.10 19.22 -7.81
N ILE A 406 15.51 20.47 -7.97
CA ILE A 406 16.61 20.82 -8.91
C ILE A 406 17.96 20.67 -8.23
N TYR A 407 18.11 21.23 -7.02
CA TYR A 407 19.31 21.08 -6.19
C TYR A 407 18.95 20.93 -4.71
N ILE A 408 19.75 20.13 -3.99
CA ILE A 408 19.76 20.13 -2.53
C ILE A 408 21.06 20.79 -2.09
N LEU A 409 20.95 21.99 -1.52
CA LEU A 409 22.06 22.89 -1.23
C LEU A 409 22.28 23.00 0.28
N LYS A 410 23.53 23.09 0.71
CA LYS A 410 23.90 23.43 2.09
C LYS A 410 24.56 24.80 2.09
N ASN A 411 24.05 25.69 2.92
CA ASN A 411 24.73 26.92 3.30
C ASN A 411 25.02 26.86 4.80
N ASN A 412 26.30 26.99 5.19
CA ASN A 412 26.75 26.77 6.57
C ASN A 412 26.30 25.40 7.12
N GLU A 413 25.49 25.40 8.18
CA GLU A 413 24.94 24.18 8.80
C GLU A 413 23.54 23.79 8.32
N LYS A 414 22.92 24.58 7.44
CA LYS A 414 21.51 24.39 7.05
C LYS A 414 21.36 23.91 5.61
N TRP A 415 20.47 22.94 5.42
CA TRP A 415 20.07 22.45 4.10
C TRP A 415 18.88 23.23 3.54
N TRP A 416 18.88 23.42 2.23
CA TRP A 416 17.89 24.14 1.45
C TRP A 416 17.58 23.38 0.17
N PHE A 417 16.35 23.51 -0.30
CA PHE A 417 15.89 22.92 -1.56
C PHE A 417 15.72 24.00 -2.59
N LEU A 418 16.49 23.93 -3.69
CA LEU A 418 16.14 24.67 -4.90
C LEU A 418 15.19 23.80 -5.71
N ILE A 419 13.96 24.26 -5.85
CA ILE A 419 12.89 23.54 -6.50
C ILE A 419 12.39 24.30 -7.72
N ASP A 420 11.82 23.58 -8.68
CA ASP A 420 11.01 24.12 -9.76
C ASP A 420 9.54 23.77 -9.50
N THR A 421 8.68 24.79 -9.41
CA THR A 421 7.25 24.57 -9.21
C THR A 421 6.61 24.23 -10.55
N LEU A 422 6.09 23.00 -10.67
CA LEU A 422 5.54 22.49 -11.91
C LEU A 422 4.09 22.96 -12.09
N GLU A 423 3.73 23.34 -13.30
CA GLU A 423 2.35 23.54 -13.70
C GLU A 423 1.66 22.18 -13.85
N THR A 424 0.60 21.94 -13.08
CA THR A 424 -0.25 20.75 -13.26
C THR A 424 -1.26 21.05 -14.37
N ILE A 425 -1.01 20.51 -15.57
CA ILE A 425 -1.84 20.70 -16.77
C ILE A 425 -3.22 20.05 -16.57
N GLY A 426 -3.25 18.82 -16.05
CA GLY A 426 -4.49 18.08 -15.82
C GLY A 426 -4.25 16.64 -15.38
N TYR A 427 -5.34 15.93 -15.08
CA TYR A 427 -5.31 14.49 -14.84
C TYR A 427 -5.69 13.73 -16.10
N ASP A 428 -4.80 12.87 -16.58
CA ASP A 428 -5.08 11.97 -17.70
C ASP A 428 -5.75 10.70 -17.16
N GLU A 429 -7.07 10.59 -17.37
CA GLU A 429 -7.86 9.44 -16.93
C GLU A 429 -7.49 8.12 -17.62
N SER A 430 -6.86 8.17 -18.79
CA SER A 430 -6.40 6.97 -19.49
C SER A 430 -5.11 6.44 -18.88
N LEU A 431 -4.19 7.35 -18.52
CA LEU A 431 -2.91 7.02 -17.92
C LEU A 431 -2.97 6.91 -16.39
N CYS A 432 -4.08 7.31 -15.77
CA CYS A 432 -4.25 7.44 -14.32
C CYS A 432 -3.09 8.22 -13.68
N SER A 433 -2.72 9.35 -14.30
CA SER A 433 -1.51 10.11 -14.01
C SER A 433 -1.73 11.60 -14.23
N TRP A 434 -1.01 12.44 -13.50
CA TRP A 434 -1.05 13.89 -13.65
C TRP A 434 -0.05 14.32 -14.71
N GLU A 435 -0.51 15.08 -15.70
CA GLU A 435 0.37 15.76 -16.63
C GLU A 435 0.92 17.03 -15.97
N VAL A 436 2.24 17.18 -16.01
CA VAL A 436 2.97 18.28 -15.40
C VAL A 436 3.95 18.90 -16.38
N LYS A 437 4.23 20.18 -16.22
CA LYS A 437 5.17 20.91 -17.06
C LYS A 437 6.03 21.85 -16.22
N SER A 438 7.32 21.86 -16.51
CA SER A 438 8.24 22.87 -15.96
C SER A 438 7.92 24.23 -16.59
N MET A 439 7.83 25.25 -15.73
CA MET A 439 7.64 26.65 -16.14
C MET A 439 8.88 27.48 -15.84
N ASP A 440 10.01 26.83 -15.54
CA ASP A 440 11.23 27.45 -15.04
C ASP A 440 10.95 28.41 -13.86
N ARG A 441 10.07 27.99 -12.94
CA ARG A 441 9.66 28.79 -11.77
C ARG A 441 10.40 28.31 -10.55
N PHE A 442 11.67 28.70 -10.47
CA PHE A 442 12.56 28.28 -9.39
C PHE A 442 12.32 29.06 -8.09
N SER A 443 12.43 28.36 -6.96
CA SER A 443 12.40 28.98 -5.62
C SER A 443 13.24 28.18 -4.63
N LEU A 444 13.64 28.84 -3.54
CA LEU A 444 14.30 28.19 -2.41
C LEU A 444 13.27 27.85 -1.33
N MET A 445 13.34 26.63 -0.81
CA MET A 445 12.46 26.13 0.23
C MET A 445 13.26 25.51 1.37
N ASP A 446 12.79 25.75 2.61
CA ASP A 446 13.29 25.07 3.79
C ASP A 446 12.75 23.63 3.82
N PRO A 447 13.59 22.60 4.08
CA PRO A 447 13.12 21.23 4.25
C PRO A 447 11.96 21.04 5.23
N HIS A 448 11.84 21.86 6.27
CA HIS A 448 10.74 21.78 7.25
C HIS A 448 9.37 22.20 6.67
N HIS A 449 9.35 22.83 5.49
CA HIS A 449 8.11 23.25 4.82
C HIS A 449 7.52 22.16 3.90
N MET A 450 8.25 21.07 3.63
CA MET A 450 7.77 19.92 2.86
C MET A 450 6.87 19.01 3.71
N LYS A 451 5.54 19.16 3.63
CA LYS A 451 4.60 18.55 4.60
C LYS A 451 3.65 17.47 4.07
N TYR A 452 3.33 17.42 2.78
CA TYR A 452 2.14 16.70 2.31
C TYR A 452 2.36 15.26 1.85
N TYR A 453 3.53 14.93 1.28
CA TYR A 453 3.80 13.55 0.85
C TYR A 453 5.26 13.12 1.08
N TYR A 454 5.41 12.13 1.96
CA TYR A 454 6.72 11.69 2.48
C TYR A 454 7.51 10.76 1.54
N LYS A 455 7.08 10.59 0.28
CA LYS A 455 7.77 9.79 -0.72
C LYS A 455 7.98 10.61 -1.99
N GLY A 456 9.22 10.73 -2.45
CA GLY A 456 9.47 11.32 -3.76
C GLY A 456 8.85 10.48 -4.88
N LEU A 457 8.47 11.18 -5.94
CA LEU A 457 7.84 10.67 -7.15
C LEU A 457 8.78 10.83 -8.33
N ASP A 458 8.56 10.02 -9.36
CA ASP A 458 9.33 10.03 -10.60
C ASP A 458 8.47 10.63 -11.74
N ILE A 459 9.12 11.32 -12.68
CA ILE A 459 8.50 11.80 -13.92
C ILE A 459 8.70 10.75 -15.02
N TYR A 460 7.66 10.53 -15.81
CA TYR A 460 7.68 9.67 -16.98
C TYR A 460 7.29 10.46 -18.24
N GLU A 461 8.15 10.45 -19.25
CA GLU A 461 7.91 11.17 -20.51
C GLU A 461 7.19 10.29 -21.53
N LEU A 462 6.11 10.80 -22.11
CA LEU A 462 5.36 10.18 -23.19
C LEU A 462 4.99 11.24 -24.24
N LYS A 463 5.41 11.05 -25.50
CA LYS A 463 5.07 11.93 -26.64
C LYS A 463 5.25 13.44 -26.35
N ASN A 464 6.36 13.80 -25.69
CA ASN A 464 6.72 15.17 -25.26
C ASN A 464 5.93 15.75 -24.06
N SER A 465 5.08 14.95 -23.43
CA SER A 465 4.41 15.30 -22.17
C SER A 465 5.04 14.56 -21.00
N SER A 466 5.03 15.18 -19.83
CA SER A 466 5.62 14.65 -18.60
C SER A 466 4.54 14.25 -17.61
N PHE A 467 4.60 13.03 -17.09
CA PHE A 467 3.57 12.47 -16.23
C PHE A 467 4.11 12.05 -14.87
N VAL A 468 3.32 12.31 -13.83
CA VAL A 468 3.58 11.88 -12.45
C VAL A 468 2.44 10.97 -11.99
N SER A 469 2.77 9.79 -11.47
CA SER A 469 1.79 8.82 -10.97
C SER A 469 2.07 8.41 -9.53
N PHE A 470 1.01 8.37 -8.72
CA PHE A 470 1.02 7.90 -7.33
C PHE A 470 -0.35 7.32 -6.96
N THR A 471 -0.38 6.47 -5.93
CA THR A 471 -1.60 5.75 -5.51
C THR A 471 -2.05 6.20 -4.11
N ALA A 472 -2.81 7.28 -4.07
CA ALA A 472 -3.53 7.80 -2.91
C ALA A 472 -4.37 9.00 -3.37
N ARG A 473 -5.49 9.29 -2.71
CA ARG A 473 -6.10 10.61 -2.76
C ARG A 473 -5.55 11.46 -1.62
N PHE A 474 -5.30 12.73 -1.91
CA PHE A 474 -4.91 13.71 -0.92
C PHE A 474 -6.10 14.60 -0.53
N THR A 475 -5.97 15.27 0.60
CA THR A 475 -7.02 16.08 1.22
C THR A 475 -6.39 17.20 2.04
N LEU A 476 -6.99 18.39 2.00
CA LEU A 476 -6.67 19.54 2.85
C LEU A 476 -7.18 19.40 4.30
N TYR A 477 -8.08 18.45 4.57
CA TYR A 477 -8.61 18.10 5.90
C TYR A 477 -7.85 16.96 6.56
#